data_AF-A0A497SAZ9-F1
#
_entry.id   AF-A0A497SAZ9-F1
#
_cell.length_a   1.000
_cell.length_b   1.000
_cell.length_c   1.000
_cell.angle_alpha   90.00
_cell.angle_beta   90.00
_cell.angle_gamma   90.00
#
_symmetry.space_group_name_H-M   'P 1'
#
loop_
_entity.id
_entity.type
_entity.pdbx_description
1 polymer ?
#
loop_
_entity_poly.entity_id
_entity_poly.type
_entity_poly.pdbx_seq_one_letter_code
_entity_poly.pdbx_strand_id
1 'polypeptide(L)'
;MKKGVSLPINMIIIMIIAVLALLVILAFFMPGWFKQTGTMDVETAFTKGCNSLSILHNCDPDTVEDIIIPGFDHDRNGEPDSLYEVCQLRAAVSTHEDCAHLCPQCKPLNMTR
;
A
#
# COMPACT_ATOMS: atom_id res chain seq x y z
N MET A 1 16.45 -56.38 -1.25
CA MET A 1 15.12 -56.37 -1.91
C MET A 1 14.40 -55.10 -1.49
N LYS A 2 14.20 -54.14 -2.40
CA LYS A 2 13.49 -52.90 -2.08
C LYS A 2 11.98 -53.20 -2.06
N LYS A 3 11.36 -53.18 -0.87
CA LYS A 3 9.92 -53.28 -0.74
C LYS A 3 9.33 -51.97 -1.25
N GLY A 4 8.74 -51.99 -2.45
CA GLY A 4 7.93 -50.88 -2.93
C GLY A 4 6.73 -50.70 -2.02
N VAL A 5 6.58 -49.53 -1.42
CA VAL A 5 5.39 -49.18 -0.64
C VAL A 5 4.26 -48.98 -1.65
N SER A 6 3.41 -49.98 -1.82
CA SER A 6 2.18 -49.83 -2.59
C SER A 6 1.24 -48.96 -1.76
N LEU A 7 1.22 -47.67 -2.06
CA LEU A 7 0.27 -46.75 -1.45
C LEU A 7 -1.13 -47.08 -1.98
N PRO A 8 -2.11 -47.36 -1.10
CA PRO A 8 -3.49 -47.55 -1.51
C PRO A 8 -3.96 -46.32 -2.29
N ILE A 9 -4.69 -46.53 -3.38
CA ILE A 9 -5.20 -45.45 -4.24
C ILE A 9 -5.96 -44.40 -3.42
N ASN A 10 -6.70 -44.82 -2.40
CA ASN A 10 -7.42 -43.92 -1.49
C ASN A 10 -6.50 -42.91 -0.79
N MET A 11 -5.26 -43.29 -0.47
CA MET A 11 -4.29 -42.40 0.17
C MET A 11 -3.77 -41.35 -0.81
N ILE A 12 -3.61 -41.71 -2.09
CA ILE A 12 -3.17 -40.77 -3.14
C ILE A 12 -4.22 -39.66 -3.32
N ILE A 13 -5.50 -40.03 -3.34
CA ILE A 13 -6.60 -39.08 -3.49
C ILE A 13 -6.62 -38.08 -2.34
N ILE A 14 -6.47 -38.56 -1.10
CA ILE A 14 -6.43 -37.69 0.09
C ILE A 14 -5.26 -36.71 0.01
N MET A 15 -4.08 -37.16 -0.42
CA MET A 15 -2.91 -36.30 -0.60
C MET A 15 -3.18 -35.20 -1.63
N ILE A 16 -3.78 -35.52 -2.77
CA ILE A 16 -4.11 -34.51 -3.80
C ILE A 16 -5.07 -33.46 -3.24
N ILE A 17 -6.12 -33.88 -2.55
CA ILE A 17 -7.10 -32.96 -1.95
C ILE A 17 -6.44 -32.07 -0.89
N ALA A 18 -5.58 -32.64 -0.04
CA ALA A 18 -4.87 -31.89 0.99
C ALA A 18 -3.93 -30.84 0.39
N VAL A 19 -3.20 -31.17 -0.67
CA VAL A 19 -2.32 -30.22 -1.37
C VAL A 19 -3.13 -29.09 -2.03
N LEU A 20 -4.26 -29.41 -2.67
CA LEU A 20 -5.14 -28.40 -3.26
C LEU A 20 -5.72 -27.46 -2.20
N ALA A 21 -6.20 -28.00 -1.08
CA ALA A 21 -6.70 -27.20 0.03
C ALA A 21 -5.63 -26.27 0.60
N LEU A 22 -4.39 -26.77 0.74
CA LEU A 22 -3.27 -25.97 1.22
C LEU A 22 -2.92 -24.83 0.25
N LEU A 23 -2.95 -25.06 -1.07
CA LEU A 23 -2.74 -24.01 -2.06
C LEU A 23 -3.80 -22.91 -2.01
N VAL A 24 -5.08 -23.27 -1.79
CA VAL A 24 -6.16 -22.29 -1.63
C VAL A 24 -5.94 -21.43 -0.39
N ILE A 25 -5.58 -22.05 0.74
CA ILE A 25 -5.26 -21.31 1.97
C ILE A 25 -4.07 -20.39 1.72
N LEU A 26 -2.99 -20.86 1.10
CA LEU A 26 -1.85 -19.99 0.78
C LEU A 26 -2.28 -18.82 -0.12
N ALA A 27 -3.10 -19.05 -1.13
CA ALA A 27 -3.59 -17.99 -2.01
C ALA A 27 -4.46 -16.94 -1.28
N PHE A 28 -5.29 -17.37 -0.32
CA PHE A 28 -6.12 -16.46 0.48
C PHE A 28 -5.34 -15.70 1.55
N PHE A 29 -4.27 -16.28 2.09
CA PHE A 29 -3.49 -15.70 3.20
C PHE A 29 -2.18 -15.00 2.76
N MET A 30 -1.70 -15.20 1.53
CA MET A 30 -0.55 -14.48 0.94
C MET A 30 -0.82 -13.09 0.29
N PRO A 31 -2.03 -12.50 0.19
CA PRO A 31 -2.20 -11.18 -0.44
C PRO A 31 -1.37 -10.04 0.19
N GLY A 32 -0.90 -10.21 1.44
CA GLY A 32 -0.04 -9.23 2.13
C GLY A 32 1.47 -9.40 1.94
N TRP A 33 1.93 -10.52 1.36
CA TRP A 33 3.36 -10.82 1.22
C TRP A 33 3.94 -10.36 -0.13
N PHE A 34 3.11 -10.33 -1.16
CA PHE A 34 3.40 -9.59 -2.38
C PHE A 34 2.91 -8.15 -2.22
N LYS A 35 3.52 -7.39 -1.30
CA LYS A 35 3.54 -5.94 -1.48
C LYS A 35 4.38 -5.70 -2.72
N GLN A 36 3.68 -5.64 -3.85
CA GLN A 36 4.24 -5.26 -5.13
C GLN A 36 4.99 -3.95 -4.87
N THR A 37 6.32 -4.01 -4.87
CA THR A 37 7.20 -2.85 -5.04
C THR A 37 7.01 -2.36 -6.49
N GLY A 38 5.76 -2.10 -6.87
CA GLY A 38 5.46 -1.25 -8.00
C GLY A 38 5.91 0.11 -7.53
N THR A 39 6.94 0.63 -8.19
CA THR A 39 7.39 2.01 -8.04
C THR A 39 6.16 2.91 -8.20
N MET A 40 5.57 3.29 -7.07
CA MET A 40 4.43 4.19 -7.07
C MET A 40 4.97 5.54 -7.54
N ASP A 41 4.36 6.11 -8.57
CA ASP A 41 4.77 7.42 -9.05
C ASP A 41 4.35 8.50 -8.04
N VAL A 42 5.12 9.59 -7.98
CA VAL A 42 4.94 10.71 -7.04
C VAL A 42 3.51 11.27 -7.15
N GLU A 43 2.97 11.37 -8.36
CA GLU A 43 1.61 11.86 -8.59
C GLU A 43 0.53 10.95 -8.00
N THR A 44 0.76 9.63 -8.08
CA THR A 44 -0.16 8.63 -7.51
C THR A 44 -0.07 8.62 -5.98
N ALA A 45 1.14 8.71 -5.44
CA ALA A 45 1.39 8.82 -4.01
C ALA A 45 0.73 10.08 -3.43
N PHE A 46 0.91 11.21 -4.11
CA PHE A 46 0.31 12.49 -3.74
C PHE A 46 -1.23 12.40 -3.72
N THR A 47 -1.82 11.85 -4.78
CA THR A 47 -3.29 11.71 -4.86
C THR A 47 -3.84 10.83 -3.73
N LYS A 48 -3.15 9.72 -3.40
CA LYS A 48 -3.54 8.83 -2.30
C LYS A 48 -3.42 9.52 -0.94
N GLY A 49 -2.30 10.19 -0.68
CA GLY A 49 -2.10 10.89 0.59
C GLY A 49 -3.10 12.04 0.76
N CYS A 50 -3.39 12.82 -0.30
CA CYS A 50 -4.43 13.86 -0.25
C CYS A 50 -5.84 13.31 0.02
N ASN A 51 -6.17 12.13 -0.52
CA ASN A 51 -7.43 11.47 -0.20
C ASN A 51 -7.48 11.06 1.28
N SER A 52 -6.37 10.54 1.82
CA SER A 52 -6.25 10.20 3.24
C SER A 52 -6.40 11.43 4.13
N LEU A 53 -5.72 12.53 3.78
CA LEU A 53 -5.78 13.82 4.46
C LEU A 53 -7.22 14.36 4.53
N SER A 54 -7.95 14.26 3.41
CA SER A 54 -9.34 14.70 3.34
C SER A 54 -10.31 13.81 4.12
N ILE A 55 -10.20 12.49 3.97
CA ILE A 55 -11.19 11.54 4.52
C ILE A 55 -10.96 11.28 6.01
N LEU A 56 -9.70 11.15 6.44
CA LEU A 56 -9.35 10.71 7.80
C LEU A 56 -8.99 11.88 8.72
N HIS A 57 -8.42 12.95 8.15
CA HIS A 57 -7.89 14.07 8.92
C HIS A 57 -8.58 15.41 8.63
N ASN A 58 -9.67 15.40 7.85
CA ASN A 58 -10.47 16.58 7.54
C ASN A 58 -9.63 17.78 7.05
N CYS A 59 -8.60 17.51 6.26
CA CYS A 59 -7.69 18.51 5.71
C CYS A 59 -6.88 19.30 6.76
N ASP A 60 -6.59 18.68 7.90
CA ASP A 60 -5.72 19.23 8.94
C ASP A 60 -4.24 19.22 8.48
N PRO A 61 -3.61 20.39 8.24
CA PRO A 61 -2.23 20.47 7.79
C PRO A 61 -1.24 19.83 8.77
N ASP A 62 -1.53 19.83 10.07
CA ASP A 62 -0.61 19.30 11.08
C ASP A 62 -0.43 17.77 10.97
N THR A 63 -1.34 17.09 10.28
CA THR A 63 -1.33 15.62 10.13
C THR A 63 -0.61 15.12 8.88
N VAL A 64 -0.06 16.03 8.07
CA VAL A 64 0.54 15.70 6.77
C VAL A 64 1.78 14.79 6.92
N GLU A 65 2.55 14.93 8.01
CA GLU A 65 3.68 14.04 8.32
C GLU A 65 3.22 12.66 8.81
N ASP A 66 2.05 12.58 9.45
CA ASP A 66 1.52 11.32 9.99
C ASP A 66 0.93 10.40 8.90
N ILE A 67 0.65 10.94 7.71
CA ILE A 67 0.07 10.20 6.60
C ILE A 67 1.17 9.45 5.85
N ILE A 68 1.42 8.21 6.26
CA ILE A 68 2.35 7.29 5.60
C ILE A 68 1.71 6.67 4.37
N ILE A 69 2.38 6.71 3.22
CA ILE A 69 1.87 6.19 1.94
C ILE A 69 2.45 4.80 1.68
N PRO A 70 1.68 3.72 1.85
CA PRO A 70 2.23 2.37 1.74
C PRO A 70 2.70 2.07 0.31
N GLY A 71 3.97 1.66 0.19
CA GLY A 71 4.57 1.28 -1.10
C GLY A 71 5.15 2.44 -1.91
N PHE A 72 5.24 3.64 -1.33
CA PHE A 72 6.04 4.73 -1.86
C PHE A 72 7.25 4.94 -0.94
N ASP A 73 8.45 4.80 -1.49
CA ASP A 73 9.74 4.91 -0.79
C ASP A 73 10.72 5.49 -1.82
N HIS A 74 10.90 6.81 -1.79
CA HIS A 74 11.71 7.56 -2.73
C HIS A 74 13.21 7.49 -2.39
N ASP A 75 13.55 7.53 -1.10
CA ASP A 75 14.94 7.53 -0.62
C ASP A 75 15.56 6.13 -0.54
N ARG A 76 14.72 5.09 -0.70
CA ARG A 76 15.06 3.65 -0.66
C ARG A 76 15.58 3.21 0.70
N ASN A 77 15.09 3.82 1.77
CA ASN A 77 15.43 3.44 3.14
C ASN A 77 14.70 2.15 3.59
N GLY A 78 13.71 1.68 2.82
CA GLY A 78 12.92 0.47 3.12
C GLY A 78 11.68 0.73 3.98
N GLU A 79 11.42 1.98 4.34
CA GLU A 79 10.22 2.48 5.01
C GLU A 79 9.39 3.31 4.03
N PRO A 80 8.06 3.35 4.16
CA PRO A 80 7.25 4.17 3.28
C PRO A 80 7.32 5.66 3.68
N ASP A 81 7.40 6.55 2.69
CA ASP A 81 7.44 7.98 2.93
C ASP A 81 6.05 8.54 3.33
N SER A 82 6.11 9.69 3.98
CA SER A 82 4.97 10.53 4.35
C SER A 82 4.43 11.35 3.17
N LEU A 83 3.20 11.84 3.31
CA LEU A 83 2.63 12.82 2.37
C LEU A 83 3.46 14.12 2.33
N TYR A 84 4.07 14.51 3.44
CA TYR A 84 4.94 15.68 3.50
C TYR A 84 6.15 15.55 2.56
N GLU A 85 6.83 14.40 2.58
CA GLU A 85 7.96 14.12 1.69
C GLU A 85 7.52 14.09 0.23
N VAL A 86 6.36 13.50 -0.08
CA VAL A 86 5.80 13.53 -1.43
C VAL A 86 5.51 14.96 -1.90
N CYS A 87 5.00 15.82 -1.03
CA CYS A 87 4.79 17.23 -1.32
C CYS A 87 6.09 17.99 -1.61
N GLN A 88 7.14 17.73 -0.81
CA GLN A 88 8.47 18.30 -1.05
C GLN A 88 9.02 17.89 -2.43
N LEU A 89 8.87 16.61 -2.79
CA LEU A 89 9.34 16.09 -4.07
C LEU A 89 8.58 16.68 -5.27
N ARG A 90 7.27 16.92 -5.12
CA ARG A 90 6.41 17.39 -6.21
C ARG A 90 6.53 18.89 -6.46
N ALA A 91 6.51 19.69 -5.39
CA ALA A 91 6.32 21.14 -5.47
C ALA A 91 7.34 21.97 -4.68
N ALA A 92 8.36 21.33 -4.09
CA ALA A 92 9.40 21.99 -3.28
C ALA A 92 8.82 22.87 -2.16
N VAL A 93 7.71 22.43 -1.56
CA VAL A 93 7.06 23.11 -0.43
C VAL A 93 7.79 22.82 0.87
N SER A 94 7.95 23.84 1.71
CA SER A 94 8.65 23.74 3.00
C SER A 94 7.71 23.71 4.21
N THR A 95 6.41 23.96 4.02
CA THR A 95 5.43 24.02 5.11
C THR A 95 4.31 22.99 4.92
N HIS A 96 3.75 22.54 6.04
CA HIS A 96 2.62 21.60 6.07
C HIS A 96 1.34 22.20 5.50
N GLU A 97 1.10 23.49 5.77
CA GLU A 97 -0.03 24.25 5.23
C GLU A 97 0.03 24.30 3.71
N ASP A 98 1.19 24.63 3.13
CA ASP A 98 1.34 24.69 1.68
C ASP A 98 1.09 23.31 1.04
N CYS A 99 1.56 22.22 1.66
CA CYS A 99 1.28 20.86 1.21
C CYS A 99 -0.22 20.54 1.25
N ALA A 100 -0.92 20.86 2.34
CA ALA A 100 -2.36 20.65 2.47
C ALA A 100 -3.16 21.45 1.42
N HIS A 101 -2.72 22.67 1.09
CA HIS A 101 -3.35 23.51 0.07
C HIS A 101 -3.15 23.02 -1.36
N LEU A 102 -2.09 22.23 -1.63
CA LEU A 102 -1.90 21.58 -2.93
C LEU A 102 -2.93 20.46 -3.17
N CYS A 103 -3.53 19.92 -2.11
CA CYS A 103 -4.51 18.85 -2.24
C CYS A 103 -5.83 19.41 -2.81
N PRO A 104 -6.32 18.88 -3.96
CA PRO A 104 -7.55 19.39 -4.58
C PRO A 104 -8.79 19.18 -3.72
N GLN A 105 -8.78 18.15 -2.87
CA GLN A 105 -9.86 17.79 -1.95
C GLN A 105 -9.95 18.76 -0.74
N CYS A 106 -8.84 19.44 -0.43
CA CYS A 106 -8.68 20.28 0.77
C CYS A 106 -8.71 21.77 0.48
N LYS A 107 -8.94 22.14 -0.79
CA LYS A 107 -9.07 23.53 -1.17
C LYS A 107 -10.30 24.12 -0.47
N PRO A 108 -10.17 25.23 0.26
CA PRO A 108 -11.34 25.89 0.82
C PRO A 108 -12.28 26.30 -0.32
N LEU A 109 -13.59 26.09 -0.13
CA LEU A 109 -14.67 26.44 -1.05
C LEU A 109 -14.80 27.95 -1.34
N ASN A 110 -13.75 28.75 -1.13
CA ASN A 110 -13.73 30.19 -1.36
C ASN A 110 -12.54 30.57 -2.24
N MET A 111 -12.78 30.61 -3.54
CA MET A 111 -12.26 31.65 -4.45
C MET A 111 -12.95 31.51 -5.81
N THR A 112 -14.25 31.75 -5.80
CA THR A 112 -14.89 32.49 -6.91
C THR A 112 -14.30 33.89 -6.92
N ARG A 113 -13.42 34.19 -7.88
CA ARG A 113 -13.24 35.55 -8.36
C ARG A 113 -12.88 35.55 -9.83
#